data_AF-A0A916NRA5-F1
#
_entry.id   AF-A0A916NRA5-F1
#
_cell.length_a   1.000
_cell.length_b   1.000
_cell.length_c   1.000
_cell.angle_alpha   90.00
_cell.angle_beta   90.00
_cell.angle_gamma   90.00
#
_symmetry.space_group_name_H-M   'P 1'
#
loop_
_entity.id
_entity.type
_entity.pdbx_description
1 polymer ?
#
loop_
_entity_poly.entity_id
_entity_poly.type
_entity_poly.pdbx_seq_one_letter_code
_entity_poly.pdbx_strand_id
1 'polypeptide(L)'
;MLNNEAEELYPRPIGGWLLVYLIILVISEVMYIAGVIRIVPNFINLIEESTWIQNVIIIGTLIKTVIAGLILMLFISKKNYALRLIMIFEVSCILIRILTYIDYYSREQIIPKSYHVSILFGVISAFWILYFIKSNRAKETFINS
;
A
#
# COMPACT_ATOMS: atom_id res chain seq x y z
N MET A 1 -21.05 18.46 -37.33
CA MET A 1 -21.09 18.02 -35.91
C MET A 1 -20.71 16.55 -35.90
N LEU A 2 -19.42 16.25 -35.75
CA LEU A 2 -18.90 14.89 -35.61
C LEU A 2 -17.50 15.06 -35.05
N ASN A 3 -17.33 14.85 -33.74
CA ASN A 3 -16.03 14.61 -33.10
C ASN A 3 -16.11 14.35 -31.58
N ASN A 4 -17.25 14.57 -30.92
CA ASN A 4 -17.34 14.39 -29.47
C ASN A 4 -17.62 12.94 -29.03
N GLU A 5 -18.02 12.05 -29.93
CA GLU A 5 -18.38 10.66 -29.58
C GLU A 5 -17.18 9.69 -29.66
N ALA A 6 -16.05 10.12 -30.25
CA ALA A 6 -14.85 9.28 -30.38
C ALA A 6 -13.89 9.37 -29.17
N GLU A 7 -14.07 10.37 -28.28
CA GLU A 7 -13.23 10.53 -27.09
C GLU A 7 -13.63 9.60 -25.92
N GLU A 8 -14.78 8.92 -25.98
CA GLU A 8 -15.28 8.11 -24.86
C GLU A 8 -14.76 6.66 -24.84
N LEU A 9 -14.19 6.15 -25.93
CA LEU A 9 -13.88 4.71 -26.06
C LEU A 9 -12.44 4.29 -25.72
N TYR A 10 -11.51 5.22 -25.51
CA TYR A 10 -10.13 4.89 -25.17
C TYR A 10 -9.87 5.09 -23.68
N PRO A 11 -9.53 4.02 -22.93
CA PRO A 11 -9.25 4.17 -21.50
C PRO A 11 -8.02 5.05 -21.33
N ARG A 12 -8.18 6.20 -20.67
CA ARG A 12 -7.11 7.21 -20.49
C ARG A 12 -5.81 6.53 -19.99
N PRO A 13 -4.64 6.89 -20.54
CA PRO A 13 -3.38 6.28 -20.14
C PRO A 13 -3.08 6.57 -18.68
N ILE A 14 -2.49 5.58 -17.99
CA ILE A 14 -2.00 5.73 -16.62
C ILE A 14 -0.79 6.68 -16.69
N GLY A 15 -0.96 7.91 -16.21
CA GLY A 15 0.06 8.94 -16.31
C GLY A 15 0.03 9.94 -15.18
N GLY A 16 1.12 10.70 -15.04
CA GLY A 16 1.30 11.68 -13.97
C GLY A 16 1.40 11.01 -12.59
N TRP A 17 0.70 11.56 -11.59
CA TRP A 17 0.77 11.10 -10.20
C TRP A 17 0.40 9.61 -10.00
N LEU A 18 -0.45 9.03 -10.85
CA LEU A 18 -0.77 7.60 -10.76
C LEU A 18 0.43 6.70 -11.07
N LEU A 19 1.30 7.12 -11.98
CA LEU A 19 2.52 6.38 -12.33
C LEU A 19 3.56 6.51 -11.20
N VAL A 20 3.63 7.69 -10.56
CA VAL A 20 4.45 7.90 -9.37
C VAL A 20 4.00 6.98 -8.23
N TYR A 21 2.69 6.83 -8.01
CA TYR A 21 2.16 5.89 -7.02
C TYR A 21 2.62 4.46 -7.30
N LEU A 22 2.49 3.99 -8.54
CA LEU A 22 2.90 2.65 -8.94
C LEU A 22 4.39 2.40 -8.69
N ILE A 23 5.26 3.35 -9.05
CA ILE A 23 6.70 3.24 -8.81
C ILE A 23 6.99 3.15 -7.31
N ILE A 24 6.35 4.00 -6.49
CA ILE A 24 6.52 3.99 -5.03
C ILE A 24 6.04 2.65 -4.44
N LEU A 25 4.90 2.13 -4.92
CA LEU A 25 4.36 0.84 -4.49
C LEU A 25 5.35 -0.28 -4.78
N VAL A 26 5.90 -0.34 -6.00
CA VAL A 26 6.89 -1.36 -6.41
C VAL A 26 8.16 -1.26 -5.58
N ILE A 27 8.72 -0.06 -5.40
CA ILE A 27 9.94 0.14 -4.59
C ILE A 27 9.69 -0.29 -3.14
N SER A 28 8.55 0.12 -2.56
CA SER A 28 8.17 -0.27 -1.20
C SER A 28 8.07 -1.79 -1.06
N GLU A 29 7.55 -2.46 -2.08
CA GLU A 29 7.36 -3.92 -2.06
C GLU A 29 8.69 -4.66 -2.19
N VAL A 30 9.59 -4.20 -3.08
CA VAL A 30 10.93 -4.79 -3.23
C VAL A 30 11.74 -4.65 -1.95
N MET A 31 11.73 -3.47 -1.33
CA MET A 31 12.39 -3.25 -0.03
C MET A 31 11.83 -4.17 1.05
N TYR A 32 10.52 -4.41 1.01
CA TYR A 32 9.85 -5.27 1.97
C TYR A 32 10.21 -6.75 1.77
N ILE A 33 10.10 -7.28 0.56
CA ILE A 33 10.49 -8.65 0.22
C ILE A 33 11.95 -8.91 0.61
N ALA A 34 12.86 -7.96 0.34
CA ALA A 34 14.25 -8.05 0.74
C ALA A 34 14.42 -8.12 2.28
N GLY A 35 13.57 -7.43 3.04
CA GLY A 35 13.50 -7.51 4.50
C GLY A 35 12.96 -8.85 4.99
N VAL A 36 11.86 -9.34 4.41
CA VAL A 36 11.24 -10.62 4.76
C VAL A 36 12.21 -11.77 4.52
N ILE A 37 12.88 -11.82 3.37
CA ILE A 37 13.86 -12.90 3.04
C ILE A 37 14.94 -13.04 4.12
N ARG A 38 15.35 -11.94 4.76
CA ARG A 38 16.33 -11.97 5.85
C ARG A 38 15.78 -12.55 7.16
N ILE A 39 14.47 -12.48 7.36
CA ILE A 39 13.77 -12.90 8.59
C ILE A 39 13.23 -14.33 8.45
N VAL A 40 12.96 -14.79 7.22
CA VAL A 40 12.47 -16.15 6.90
C VAL A 40 13.21 -17.29 7.62
N PRO A 41 14.55 -17.31 7.74
CA PRO A 41 15.26 -18.41 8.38
C PRO A 41 14.88 -18.63 9.86
N ASN A 42 14.43 -17.57 10.55
CA ASN A 42 14.07 -17.62 11.98
C ASN A 42 12.56 -17.43 12.19
N PHE A 43 11.74 -17.57 11.14
CA PHE A 43 10.33 -17.21 11.17
C PHE A 43 9.51 -18.06 12.16
N ILE A 44 9.81 -19.35 12.29
CA ILE A 44 9.11 -20.27 13.21
C ILE A 44 9.37 -19.86 14.67
N ASN A 45 10.64 -19.63 15.04
CA ASN A 45 11.00 -19.20 16.39
C ASN A 45 10.43 -17.81 16.72
N LEU A 46 10.38 -16.91 15.72
CA LEU A 46 9.77 -15.59 15.87
C LEU A 46 8.28 -15.66 16.15
N ILE A 47 7.54 -16.64 15.60
CA ILE A 47 6.10 -16.80 15.87
C ILE A 47 5.87 -17.37 17.27
N GLU A 48 6.63 -18.38 17.67
CA GLU A 48 6.47 -19.03 18.99
C GLU A 48 6.74 -18.09 20.17
N GLU A 49 7.71 -17.19 20.04
CA GLU A 49 8.05 -16.22 21.09
C GLU A 49 7.26 -14.90 21.01
N SER A 50 6.41 -14.74 19.99
CA SER A 50 5.72 -13.47 19.74
C SER A 50 4.43 -13.30 20.52
N THR A 51 4.09 -12.04 20.84
CA THR A 51 2.76 -11.71 21.38
C THR A 51 1.71 -11.68 20.26
N TRP A 52 0.44 -11.69 20.66
CA TRP A 52 -0.68 -11.55 19.73
C TRP A 52 -0.57 -10.31 18.82
N ILE A 53 -0.06 -9.18 19.33
CA ILE A 53 0.15 -7.94 18.55
C ILE A 53 1.19 -8.17 17.45
N GLN A 54 2.30 -8.82 17.79
CA GLN A 54 3.36 -9.13 16.84
C GLN A 54 2.89 -10.12 15.76
N ASN A 55 2.10 -11.12 16.13
CA ASN A 55 1.47 -12.02 15.16
C ASN A 55 0.53 -11.28 14.20
N VAL A 56 -0.29 -10.34 14.71
CA VAL A 56 -1.14 -9.48 13.87
C VAL A 56 -0.31 -8.61 12.94
N ILE A 57 0.80 -8.05 13.40
CA ILE A 57 1.73 -7.26 12.56
C ILE A 57 2.32 -8.15 11.46
N ILE A 58 2.85 -9.33 11.80
CA ILE A 58 3.47 -10.25 10.84
C ILE A 58 2.46 -10.67 9.78
N ILE A 59 1.30 -11.19 10.20
CA ILE A 59 0.23 -11.63 9.30
C ILE A 59 -0.29 -10.46 8.46
N GLY A 60 -0.55 -9.31 9.07
CA GLY A 60 -0.99 -8.11 8.38
C GLY A 60 -0.01 -7.65 7.31
N THR A 61 1.29 -7.79 7.56
CA THR A 61 2.32 -7.39 6.60
C THR A 61 2.49 -8.42 5.47
N LEU A 62 2.28 -9.71 5.73
CA LEU A 62 2.17 -10.74 4.67
C LEU A 62 0.95 -10.50 3.78
N ILE A 63 -0.22 -10.25 4.38
CA ILE A 63 -1.45 -9.92 3.64
C ILE A 63 -1.24 -8.67 2.77
N LYS A 64 -0.57 -7.65 3.30
CA LYS A 64 -0.20 -6.44 2.56
C LYS A 64 0.56 -6.78 1.27
N THR A 65 1.52 -7.70 1.33
CA THR A 65 2.34 -8.12 0.18
C THR A 65 1.47 -8.67 -0.95
N VAL A 66 0.54 -9.56 -0.59
CA VAL A 66 -0.41 -10.18 -1.53
C VAL A 66 -1.33 -9.12 -2.14
N ILE A 67 -1.85 -8.21 -1.31
CA ILE A 67 -2.74 -7.14 -1.76
C ILE A 67 -2.01 -6.15 -2.67
N ALA A 68 -0.74 -5.83 -2.41
CA ALA A 68 0.06 -4.97 -3.28
C ALA A 68 0.18 -5.57 -4.69
N GLY A 69 0.42 -6.87 -4.80
CA GLY A 69 0.39 -7.59 -6.09
C GLY A 69 -0.97 -7.52 -6.79
N LEU A 70 -2.07 -7.68 -6.05
CA LEU A 70 -3.42 -7.53 -6.60
C LEU A 70 -3.68 -6.10 -7.08
N ILE A 71 -3.24 -5.08 -6.33
CA ILE A 71 -3.38 -3.66 -6.71
C ILE A 71 -2.66 -3.39 -8.02
N LEU A 72 -1.45 -3.94 -8.22
CA LEU A 72 -0.72 -3.81 -9.50
C LEU A 72 -1.51 -4.40 -10.66
N MET A 73 -2.09 -5.61 -10.50
CA MET A 73 -2.93 -6.23 -11.53
C MET A 73 -4.19 -5.41 -11.83
N LEU A 74 -4.83 -4.86 -10.79
CA LEU A 74 -6.04 -4.05 -10.91
C LEU A 74 -5.76 -2.68 -11.55
N PHE A 75 -4.57 -2.13 -11.33
CA PHE A 75 -4.09 -0.93 -12.00
C PHE A 75 -3.97 -1.15 -13.51
N ILE A 76 -3.34 -2.26 -13.92
CA ILE A 76 -3.20 -2.63 -15.34
C ILE A 76 -4.58 -2.87 -15.97
N SER A 77 -5.46 -3.56 -15.25
CA SER A 77 -6.81 -3.90 -15.72
C SER A 77 -7.82 -2.75 -15.61
N LYS A 78 -7.40 -1.59 -15.10
CA LYS A 78 -8.19 -0.35 -14.92
C LYS A 78 -9.58 -0.57 -14.29
N LYS A 79 -9.69 -1.50 -13.35
CA LYS A 79 -10.98 -1.85 -12.74
C LYS A 79 -11.50 -0.73 -11.84
N ASN A 80 -12.81 -0.49 -11.88
CA ASN A 80 -13.45 0.64 -11.17
C ASN A 80 -13.33 0.56 -9.63
N TYR A 81 -13.18 -0.65 -9.09
CA TYR A 81 -12.97 -0.87 -7.67
C TYR A 81 -11.49 -0.77 -7.23
N ALA A 82 -10.54 -0.62 -8.16
CA ALA A 82 -9.11 -0.52 -7.85
C ALA A 82 -8.82 0.65 -6.90
N LEU A 83 -9.41 1.81 -7.18
CA LEU A 83 -9.31 3.02 -6.34
C LEU A 83 -9.73 2.77 -4.89
N ARG A 84 -10.85 2.07 -4.68
CA ARG A 84 -11.35 1.76 -3.33
C ARG A 84 -10.40 0.79 -2.61
N LEU A 85 -9.92 -0.23 -3.30
CA LEU A 85 -8.95 -1.17 -2.73
C LEU A 85 -7.62 -0.51 -2.37
N ILE A 86 -7.12 0.40 -3.20
CA ILE A 86 -5.91 1.18 -2.92
C ILE A 86 -6.09 2.00 -1.64
N MET A 87 -7.21 2.71 -1.50
CA MET A 87 -7.47 3.49 -0.28
C MET A 87 -7.56 2.60 0.96
N ILE A 88 -8.27 1.46 0.89
CA ILE A 88 -8.35 0.50 1.99
C ILE A 88 -6.95 -0.01 2.35
N PHE A 89 -6.15 -0.35 1.34
CA PHE A 89 -4.77 -0.81 1.52
C PHE A 89 -3.88 0.21 2.22
N GLU A 90 -3.92 1.48 1.79
CA GLU A 90 -3.15 2.54 2.44
C GLU A 90 -3.59 2.76 3.90
N VAL A 91 -4.90 2.69 4.18
CA VAL A 91 -5.43 2.76 5.55
C VAL A 91 -4.92 1.59 6.39
N SER A 92 -4.97 0.36 5.86
CA SER A 92 -4.41 -0.82 6.54
C SER A 92 -2.91 -0.67 6.81
N CYS A 93 -2.16 -0.11 5.87
CA CYS A 93 -0.73 0.18 6.07
C CYS A 93 -0.48 1.19 7.19
N ILE A 94 -1.32 2.22 7.32
CA ILE A 94 -1.24 3.19 8.43
C ILE A 94 -1.56 2.49 9.76
N LEU A 95 -2.60 1.66 9.80
CA LEU A 95 -3.00 0.92 11.00
C LEU A 95 -1.90 -0.03 11.49
N ILE A 96 -1.27 -0.79 10.60
CA ILE A 96 -0.16 -1.69 10.95
C ILE A 96 1.01 -0.90 11.56
N ARG A 97 1.30 0.30 11.04
CA ARG A 97 2.35 1.17 11.62
C ARG A 97 1.98 1.63 13.02
N ILE A 98 0.74 2.08 13.22
CA ILE A 98 0.26 2.48 14.56
C ILE A 98 0.36 1.30 15.54
N LEU A 99 -0.06 0.10 15.14
CA LEU A 99 0.08 -1.10 15.98
C LEU A 99 1.54 -1.42 16.30
N THR A 100 2.43 -1.26 15.33
CA THR A 100 3.88 -1.44 15.53
C THR A 100 4.42 -0.45 16.55
N TYR A 101 3.99 0.81 16.51
CA TYR A 101 4.36 1.80 17.54
C TYR A 101 3.87 1.40 18.92
N ILE A 102 2.60 0.98 19.02
CA ILE A 102 1.99 0.57 20.29
C ILE A 102 2.74 -0.63 20.87
N ASP A 103 3.12 -1.63 20.06
CA ASP A 103 3.92 -2.78 20.51
C ASP A 103 5.26 -2.31 21.12
N TYR A 104 6.03 -1.48 20.41
CA TYR A 104 7.30 -0.95 20.92
C TYR A 104 7.12 -0.15 22.22
N TYR A 105 6.13 0.74 22.25
CA TYR A 105 5.86 1.58 23.42
C TYR A 105 5.42 0.74 24.63
N SER A 106 4.50 -0.21 24.44
CA SER A 106 3.97 -1.07 25.51
C SER A 106 5.03 -1.99 26.13
N ARG A 107 6.10 -2.30 25.39
CA ARG A 107 7.22 -3.13 25.84
C ARG A 107 8.40 -2.33 26.36
N GLU A 108 8.26 -1.00 26.45
CA GLU A 108 9.33 -0.07 26.84
C GLU A 108 10.62 -0.26 26.00
N GLN A 109 10.46 -0.72 24.76
CA GLN A 109 11.57 -0.98 23.86
C GLN A 109 11.99 0.29 23.13
N ILE A 110 13.31 0.41 22.89
CA ILE A 110 13.85 1.52 22.11
C ILE A 110 13.31 1.42 20.67
N ILE A 111 12.60 2.45 20.25
CA ILE A 111 12.07 2.56 18.90
C ILE A 111 13.25 2.58 17.91
N PRO A 112 13.32 1.63 16.96
CA PRO A 112 14.43 1.57 16.03
C PRO A 112 14.41 2.79 15.10
N LYS A 113 15.59 3.31 14.71
CA LYS A 113 15.68 4.48 13.82
C LYS A 113 14.96 4.29 12.48
N SER A 114 14.88 3.05 11.99
CA SER A 114 14.11 2.67 10.80
C SER A 114 12.61 2.98 10.94
N TYR A 115 12.09 3.08 12.17
CA TYR A 115 10.70 3.44 12.41
C TYR A 115 10.38 4.87 12.00
N HIS A 116 11.31 5.83 12.14
CA HIS A 116 11.09 7.20 11.66
C HIS A 116 10.87 7.26 10.15
N VAL A 117 11.60 6.43 9.40
CA VAL A 117 11.38 6.27 7.95
C VAL A 117 10.00 5.66 7.68
N SER A 118 9.58 4.68 8.49
CA SER A 118 8.23 4.10 8.40
C SER A 118 7.12 5.13 8.63
N ILE A 119 7.28 6.04 9.60
CA ILE A 119 6.33 7.15 9.85
C ILE A 119 6.22 8.05 8.62
N LEU A 120 7.34 8.41 8.00
CA LEU A 120 7.34 9.23 6.78
C LEU A 120 6.56 8.55 5.65
N PHE A 121 6.71 7.23 5.48
CA PHE A 121 5.87 6.47 4.55
C PHE A 121 4.39 6.45 4.96
N GLY A 122 4.06 6.49 6.26
CA GLY A 122 2.69 6.65 6.74
C GLY A 122 2.06 8.00 6.35
N VAL A 123 2.84 9.08 6.41
CA VAL A 123 2.39 10.42 5.93
C VAL A 123 2.17 10.41 4.42
N ILE A 124 3.08 9.78 3.67
CA ILE A 124 2.93 9.61 2.21
C ILE A 124 1.66 8.80 1.89
N SER A 125 1.39 7.71 2.61
CA SER A 125 0.14 6.94 2.50
C SER A 125 -1.09 7.83 2.70
N ALA A 126 -1.09 8.70 3.72
CA ALA A 126 -2.20 9.62 3.97
C ALA A 126 -2.38 10.64 2.82
N PHE A 127 -1.27 11.15 2.27
CA PHE A 127 -1.33 12.03 1.10
C PHE A 127 -1.94 11.34 -0.12
N TRP A 128 -1.59 10.08 -0.36
CA TRP A 128 -2.18 9.27 -1.43
C TRP A 128 -3.68 9.06 -1.24
N ILE A 129 -4.12 8.74 -0.02
CA ILE A 129 -5.56 8.61 0.29
C ILE A 129 -6.30 9.91 -0.08
N LEU A 130 -5.78 11.07 0.36
CA LEU A 130 -6.37 12.37 0.04
C LEU A 130 -6.38 12.65 -1.47
N TYR A 131 -5.30 12.31 -2.16
CA TYR A 131 -5.21 12.43 -3.62
C TYR A 131 -6.28 11.58 -4.32
N PHE A 132 -6.44 10.30 -3.94
CA PHE A 132 -7.41 9.40 -4.54
C PHE A 132 -8.86 9.79 -4.27
N ILE A 133 -9.15 10.39 -3.11
CA ILE A 133 -10.47 10.93 -2.78
C ILE A 133 -10.81 12.14 -3.67
N LYS A 134 -9.87 13.07 -3.85
CA LYS A 134 -10.12 14.36 -4.51
C LYS A 134 -9.86 14.37 -6.02
N SER A 135 -9.00 13.50 -6.53
CA SER A 135 -8.55 13.56 -7.93
C SER A 135 -9.61 13.01 -8.89
N ASN A 136 -10.21 13.92 -9.67
CA ASN A 136 -11.10 13.55 -10.78
C ASN A 136 -10.35 12.73 -11.84
N ARG A 137 -9.07 13.07 -12.10
CA ARG A 137 -8.22 12.32 -13.03
C ARG A 137 -8.03 10.86 -12.61
N ALA A 138 -7.85 10.61 -11.31
CA ALA A 138 -7.76 9.24 -10.80
C ALA A 138 -9.08 8.51 -11.07
N LYS A 139 -10.21 9.11 -10.69
CA LYS A 139 -11.55 8.53 -10.91
C LYS A 139 -11.79 8.22 -12.40
N GLU A 140 -11.55 9.16 -13.29
CA GLU A 140 -11.72 8.99 -14.75
C GLU A 140 -10.85 7.86 -15.34
N THR A 141 -9.66 7.61 -14.79
CA THR A 141 -8.78 6.53 -15.25
C THR A 141 -9.38 5.14 -14.96
N PHE A 142 -10.25 5.05 -13.95
CA PHE A 142 -10.89 3.82 -13.49
C PHE A 142 -12.42 3.89 -13.62
N ILE A 143 -13.00 4.71 -14.50
CA ILE A 143 -14.47 4.79 -14.70
C ILE A 143 -14.93 4.14 -16.01
N ASN A 144 -14.04 3.97 -17.00
CA ASN A 144 -14.40 3.46 -18.34
C ASN A 144 -13.91 2.02 -18.61
N SER A 145 -14.09 1.06 -17.69
CA SER A 145 -13.81 -0.36 -17.96
C SER A 145 -14.78 -1.32 -17.27
#